data_AF-A0AAW0TD27-F1
#
_entry.id   AF-A0AAW0TD27-F1
#
_cell.length_a   1.000
_cell.length_b   1.000
_cell.length_c   1.000
_cell.angle_alpha   90.00
_cell.angle_beta   90.00
_cell.angle_gamma   90.00
#
_symmetry.space_group_name_H-M   'P 1'
#
loop_
_entity.id
_entity.type
_entity.pdbx_description
1 polymer ?
#
loop_
_entity_poly.entity_id
_entity_poly.type
_entity_poly.pdbx_seq_one_letter_code
_entity_poly.pdbx_strand_id
1 'polypeptide(L)' 'MKVDQPNAIKVYNTNMGSVDLLNNMALRYFITTRNRKWYWALHNWFLSVFCTVRCSVGLHPDYFEAYHQ' A
#
# COMPACT_ATOMS: atom_id res chain seq x y z
N MET A 1 16.94 8.99 -21.37
CA MET A 1 16.31 10.20 -21.94
C MET A 1 15.62 10.94 -20.81
N LYS A 2 16.08 12.15 -20.46
CA LYS A 2 15.41 12.99 -19.46
C LYS A 2 14.56 13.99 -20.24
N VAL A 3 13.24 13.80 -20.20
CA VAL A 3 12.30 14.76 -20.79
C VAL A 3 12.35 16.01 -19.93
N ASP A 4 12.47 17.18 -20.53
CA ASP A 4 12.41 18.44 -19.78
C ASP A 4 10.95 18.67 -19.38
N GLN A 5 10.69 18.76 -18.07
CA GLN A 5 9.33 18.85 -17.51
C GLN A 5 9.21 20.13 -16.67
N PRO A 6 8.10 20.87 -16.79
CA PRO A 6 7.86 22.00 -15.90
C PRO A 6 7.76 21.52 -14.45
N ASN A 7 8.25 22.35 -13.52
CA ASN A 7 8.41 21.98 -12.11
C ASN A 7 7.09 21.47 -11.48
N ALA A 8 5.95 22.05 -11.86
CA ALA A 8 4.64 21.60 -11.39
C ALA A 8 4.33 20.14 -11.76
N ILE A 9 4.61 19.74 -13.01
CA ILE A 9 4.40 18.37 -13.48
C ILE A 9 5.40 17.42 -12.81
N LYS A 10 6.64 17.88 -12.59
CA LYS A 10 7.65 17.09 -11.89
C LYS A 10 7.23 16.79 -10.46
N VAL A 11 6.72 17.78 -9.72
CA VAL A 11 6.23 17.59 -8.34
C VAL A 11 5.03 16.66 -8.30
N TYR A 12 4.07 16.83 -9.23
CA TYR A 12 2.93 15.93 -9.36
C TYR A 12 3.38 14.49 -9.61
N ASN A 13 4.21 14.25 -10.62
CA ASN A 13 4.71 12.92 -10.98
C ASN A 13 5.55 12.28 -9.86
N THR A 14 6.27 13.08 -9.07
CA THR A 14 7.07 12.58 -7.94
C THR A 14 6.19 12.08 -6.80
N ASN A 15 5.05 12.74 -6.55
CA ASN A 15 4.13 12.39 -5.47
C ASN A 15 2.99 11.46 -5.93
N MET A 16 2.88 11.22 -7.24
CA MET A 16 1.91 10.33 -7.84
C MET A 16 2.28 8.86 -7.59
N GLY A 17 1.28 8.00 -7.50
CA GLY A 17 1.48 6.55 -7.45
C GLY A 17 1.54 5.93 -6.06
N SER A 18 1.35 6.71 -4.98
CA SER A 18 1.22 6.17 -3.63
C SER A 18 0.02 5.22 -3.49
N VAL A 19 -1.12 5.59 -4.07
CA VAL A 19 -2.34 4.76 -4.11
C VAL A 19 -2.13 3.51 -4.98
N ASP A 20 -1.50 3.67 -6.15
CA ASP A 20 -1.21 2.56 -7.05
C ASP A 20 -0.23 1.57 -6.41
N LEU A 21 0.78 2.07 -5.70
CA LEU A 21 1.73 1.27 -4.93
C LEU A 21 1.02 0.49 -3.83
N LEU A 22 0.15 1.14 -3.05
CA LEU A 22 -0.66 0.47 -2.03
C LEU A 22 -1.52 -0.64 -2.64
N ASN A 23 -2.18 -0.36 -3.77
CA ASN A 23 -3.01 -1.34 -4.46
C ASN A 23 -2.16 -2.53 -4.96
N ASN A 24 -0.97 -2.27 -5.52
CA ASN A 24 -0.06 -3.31 -5.98
C ASN A 24 0.42 -4.23 -4.83
N MET A 25 0.75 -3.63 -3.68
CA MET A 25 1.13 -4.37 -2.48
C MET A 25 -0.05 -5.18 -1.90
N ALA A 26 -1.24 -4.58 -1.85
CA ALA A 26 -2.45 -5.25 -1.37
C ALA A 26 -2.86 -6.42 -2.28
N LEU A 27 -2.72 -6.26 -3.61
CA LEU A 27 -2.99 -7.31 -4.59
C LEU A 27 -2.02 -8.48 -4.47
N ARG A 28 -0.73 -8.21 -4.19
CA ARG A 28 0.31 -9.24 -4.06
C ARG A 28 0.07 -10.19 -2.90
N TYR A 29 -0.56 -9.72 -1.82
CA TYR A 29 -0.91 -10.49 -0.64
C TYR A 29 -2.43 -10.60 -0.45
N PHE A 30 -3.19 -10.52 -1.54
CA PHE A 30 -4.64 -10.46 -1.46
C PHE A 30 -5.25 -11.76 -0.96
N ILE A 31 -6.19 -11.65 0.00
CA ILE A 31 -6.85 -12.79 0.61
C ILE A 31 -7.99 -13.25 -0.31
N THR A 32 -7.76 -14.32 -1.05
CA THR A 32 -8.74 -14.88 -1.99
C THR A 32 -9.65 -15.89 -1.28
N THR A 33 -10.73 -15.40 -0.67
CA THR A 33 -11.78 -16.27 -0.09
C THR A 33 -13.00 -16.30 -1.00
N ARG A 34 -13.43 -17.49 -1.45
CA ARG A 34 -14.63 -17.66 -2.28
C ARG A 34 -15.90 -17.54 -1.45
N ASN A 35 -16.39 -16.32 -1.29
CA ASN A 35 -17.60 -16.00 -0.56
C ASN A 35 -18.76 -15.65 -1.50
N ARG A 36 -19.99 -16.09 -1.17
CA ARG A 36 -21.19 -15.82 -1.99
C ARG A 36 -21.84 -14.46 -1.70
N LYS A 37 -21.52 -13.84 -0.56
CA LYS A 37 -22.12 -12.55 -0.16
C LYS A 37 -21.17 -11.40 -0.53
N TRP A 38 -21.69 -10.37 -1.21
CA TRP A 38 -20.91 -9.28 -1.80
C TRP A 38 -20.06 -8.49 -0.78
N TYR A 39 -20.55 -8.33 0.45
CA TYR A 39 -19.85 -7.57 1.49
C TYR A 39 -18.53 -8.19 1.94
N TRP A 40 -18.34 -9.50 1.70
CA TRP A 40 -17.05 -10.15 2.00
C TRP A 40 -15.92 -9.67 1.09
N ALA A 41 -16.23 -9.20 -0.12
CA ALA A 41 -15.22 -8.58 -0.99
C ALA A 41 -14.66 -7.30 -0.36
N LEU A 42 -15.53 -6.48 0.24
CA LEU A 42 -15.11 -5.27 0.98
C LEU A 42 -14.30 -5.65 2.22
N HIS A 43 -14.78 -6.60 3.02
CA HIS A 43 -14.09 -7.05 4.22
C HIS A 43 -12.67 -7.56 3.93
N ASN A 44 -12.52 -8.39 2.89
CA ASN A 44 -11.22 -8.92 2.48
C ASN A 44 -10.29 -7.81 1.99
N TRP A 45 -10.81 -6.83 1.24
CA TRP A 45 -10.02 -5.68 0.81
C TRP A 45 -9.51 -4.84 1.98
N PHE A 46 -10.37 -4.53 2.96
CA PHE A 46 -9.96 -3.81 4.17
C PHE A 46 -8.90 -4.56 4.97
N LEU A 47 -9.05 -5.88 5.11
CA LEU A 47 -8.08 -6.71 5.81
C LEU A 47 -6.73 -6.73 5.08
N SER A 48 -6.73 -6.87 3.74
CA SER A 48 -5.51 -6.81 2.94
C SER A 48 -4.79 -5.46 3.07
N VAL A 49 -5.52 -4.35 2.96
CA VAL A 49 -4.93 -3.00 3.13
C VAL A 49 -4.36 -2.81 4.54
N PHE A 50 -5.10 -3.23 5.58
CA PHE A 50 -4.62 -3.14 6.96
C PHE A 50 -3.33 -3.94 7.16
N CYS A 51 -3.27 -5.18 6.67
CA CYS A 51 -2.06 -5.99 6.75
C CYS A 51 -0.89 -5.37 5.99
N THR A 52 -1.12 -4.83 4.79
CA THR A 52 -0.08 -4.15 4.01
C THR A 52 0.48 -2.94 4.77
N VAL A 53 -0.38 -2.07 5.31
CA VAL A 53 0.06 -0.89 6.06
C VAL A 53 0.81 -1.29 7.34
N ARG A 54 0.33 -2.30 8.07
CA ARG A 54 1.02 -2.81 9.27
C ARG A 54 2.39 -3.39 8.94
N CYS A 55 2.52 -4.16 7.85
CA CYS A 55 3.82 -4.66 7.40
C CYS A 55 4.79 -3.52 7.05
N SER A 56 4.32 -2.49 6.35
CA SER A 56 5.15 -1.33 6.01
C SER A 56 5.65 -0.57 7.23
N VAL A 57 4.82 -0.41 8.27
CA VAL A 57 5.22 0.24 9.54
C VAL A 57 6.14 -0.67 10.35
N GLY A 58 5.88 -1.97 10.40
CA GLY A 58 6.73 -2.94 11.12
C GLY A 58 8.10 -3.17 10.48
N LEU A 59 8.27 -2.85 9.20
CA LEU A 59 9.55 -2.86 8.49
C LEU A 59 10.40 -1.61 8.77
N HIS A 60 9.86 -0.61 9.46
CA HIS A 60 10.63 0.57 9.84
C HIS A 60 11.57 0.21 11.00
N PRO A 61 12.90 0.40 10.85
CA PRO A 61 13.88 -0.01 11.85
C PRO A 61 13.62 0.60 13.24
N ASP A 62 13.10 1.83 13.29
CA ASP A 62 12.78 2.50 14.54
C ASP A 62 11.58 1.87 15.31
N TYR A 63 10.69 1.16 14.61
CA TYR A 63 9.58 0.45 15.24
C TYR A 63 10.02 -0.90 15.83
N PHE A 64 10.98 -1.59 15.21
CA PHE A 64 11.52 -2.85 15.73
C PHE A 64 12.25 -2.65 17.07
N GLU A 65 13.03 -1.58 17.19
CA GLU A 65 13.74 -1.18 18.42
C GLU A 65 12.77 -0.82 19.56
N ALA A 66 11.67 -0.11 19.26
CA ALA A 66 10.71 0.35 20.27
C ALA A 66 9.86 -0.76 20.92
N TYR A 67 9.76 -1.94 20.30
CA TYR A 67 9.01 -3.10 20.85
C TYR A 67 9.91 -4.13 21.54
N HIS A 68 11.23 -3.95 21.49
CA HIS A 68 12.22 -4.85 22.10
C HIS A 68 12.90 -4.28 23.36
N GLN A 69 12.44 -3.12 23.86
CA GLN A 69 12.71 -2.58 25.20
C GLN A 69 11.63 -3.00 26.20
#